data_AF-A0A7W3Y980-F1
#
_entry.id   AF-A0A7W3Y980-F1
#
_cell.length_a   1.000
_cell.length_b   1.000
_cell.length_c   1.000
_cell.angle_alpha   90.00
_cell.angle_beta   90.00
_cell.angle_gamma   90.00
#
_symmetry.space_group_name_H-M   'P 1'
#
loop_
_entity.id
_entity.type
_entity.pdbx_description
1 polymer ?
#
loop_
_entity_poly.entity_id
_entity_poly.type
_entity_poly.pdbx_seq_one_letter_code
_entity_poly.pdbx_strand_id
1 'polypeptide(L)'
;MPKQGHFAKSTQTKQLNNFKIKRGVTGGTIGDGQLTDFLVVRFALTAKKRVQPSSRETIQRFLIEICDALQVNDGDLNEIIPNLLISLNARVPWQFYPVILEEWDLLQSFLKKELPAVPLKKRLRIKQEISTQKLKDLIAELLAKKITAITFINQPEIAQNKKDQVMSMMLTTIYHDQTIEWAKVRLLLAPFDFEIAPELDEETKEWLRALKAK
;
A
#
# COMPACT_ATOMS: atom_id res chain seq x y z
N MET A 1 53.43 -37.68 43.26
CA MET A 1 52.08 -37.66 42.63
C MET A 1 51.34 -36.40 43.05
N PRO A 2 50.60 -35.75 42.15
CA PRO A 2 50.51 -34.29 42.08
C PRO A 2 49.35 -33.71 42.89
N LYS A 3 49.63 -32.58 43.56
CA LYS A 3 48.62 -31.69 44.16
C LYS A 3 47.80 -31.07 43.04
N GLN A 4 46.55 -31.52 42.91
CA GLN A 4 45.61 -31.02 41.92
C GLN A 4 45.20 -29.57 42.23
N GLY A 5 45.19 -28.75 41.18
CA GLY A 5 45.08 -27.31 41.24
C GLY A 5 43.73 -26.78 41.75
N HIS A 6 43.80 -25.62 42.39
CA HIS A 6 42.66 -24.76 42.63
C HIS A 6 42.13 -24.21 41.31
N PHE A 7 41.06 -24.79 40.79
CA PHE A 7 40.25 -24.15 39.77
C PHE A 7 39.43 -23.04 40.43
N ALA A 8 39.62 -21.81 39.95
CA ALA A 8 38.82 -20.65 40.28
C ALA A 8 37.34 -20.93 39.97
N LYS A 9 36.49 -20.84 41.00
CA LYS A 9 35.03 -20.81 40.81
C LYS A 9 34.67 -19.47 40.16
N SER A 10 34.50 -19.47 38.85
CA SER A 10 33.83 -18.40 38.12
C SER A 10 32.36 -18.35 38.57
N THR A 11 32.01 -17.39 39.41
CA THR A 11 30.63 -17.06 39.76
C THR A 11 29.98 -16.36 38.55
N GLN A 12 29.60 -17.13 37.53
CA GLN A 12 28.65 -16.61 36.53
C GLN A 12 27.27 -16.62 37.17
N THR A 13 26.87 -15.45 37.63
CA THR A 13 25.49 -15.12 37.99
C THR A 13 24.63 -15.36 36.75
N LYS A 14 24.08 -16.58 36.62
CA LYS A 14 22.97 -16.86 35.70
C LYS A 14 21.83 -15.96 36.15
N GLN A 15 21.70 -14.79 35.51
CA GLN A 15 20.46 -14.04 35.54
C GLN A 15 19.41 -14.93 34.89
N LEU A 16 18.75 -15.72 35.73
CA LEU A 16 17.47 -16.33 35.46
C LEU A 16 16.50 -15.17 35.26
N ASN A 17 16.46 -14.65 34.04
CA ASN A 17 15.35 -13.87 33.52
C ASN A 17 14.16 -14.82 33.34
N ASN A 18 13.69 -15.35 34.46
CA ASN A 18 12.34 -15.88 34.62
C ASN A 18 11.40 -14.69 34.64
N PHE A 19 11.30 -13.99 33.51
CA PHE A 19 10.11 -13.24 33.19
C PHE A 19 9.02 -14.27 32.89
N LYS A 20 8.47 -14.86 33.96
CA LYS A 20 7.10 -15.36 33.95
C LYS A 20 6.20 -14.14 33.79
N ILE A 21 6.17 -13.58 32.58
CA ILE A 21 5.03 -12.80 32.13
C ILE A 21 3.90 -13.83 32.18
N LYS A 22 3.01 -13.67 33.16
CA LYS A 22 1.66 -14.25 33.04
C LYS A 22 1.16 -13.75 31.69
N ARG A 23 1.18 -14.61 30.67
CA ARG A 23 0.43 -14.39 29.44
C ARG A 23 -1.02 -14.33 29.90
N GLY A 24 -1.47 -13.13 30.25
CA GLY A 24 -2.88 -12.82 30.34
C GLY A 24 -3.46 -13.30 29.03
N VAL A 25 -4.45 -14.18 29.13
CA VAL A 25 -5.22 -14.77 28.04
C VAL A 25 -5.18 -13.86 26.81
N THR A 26 -4.34 -14.20 25.83
CA THR A 26 -4.30 -13.52 24.53
C THR A 26 -5.49 -14.01 23.72
N GLY A 27 -6.68 -13.68 24.21
CA GLY A 27 -7.99 -13.96 23.63
C GLY A 27 -8.91 -12.75 23.77
N GLY A 28 -8.34 -11.56 24.02
CA GLY A 28 -9.06 -10.30 23.91
C GLY A 28 -9.24 -10.00 22.44
N THR A 29 -10.44 -10.21 21.94
CA THR A 29 -10.83 -9.73 20.63
C THR A 29 -10.66 -8.22 20.56
N ILE A 30 -9.94 -7.71 19.56
CA ILE A 30 -9.82 -6.26 19.34
C ILE A 30 -11.12 -5.74 18.69
N GLY A 31 -11.41 -4.46 18.92
CA GLY A 31 -12.51 -3.79 18.25
C GLY A 31 -12.26 -3.67 16.75
N ASP A 32 -13.33 -3.60 15.96
CA ASP A 32 -13.23 -3.50 14.51
C ASP A 32 -12.46 -2.23 14.08
N GLY A 33 -12.62 -1.11 14.81
CA GLY A 33 -11.84 0.12 14.59
C GLY A 33 -10.34 0.02 14.89
N GLN A 34 -9.84 -1.11 15.43
CA GLN A 34 -8.42 -1.32 15.75
C GLN A 34 -7.69 -2.18 14.70
N LEU A 35 -8.39 -2.61 13.64
CA LEU A 35 -7.83 -3.42 12.57
C LEU A 35 -6.65 -2.72 11.89
N THR A 36 -6.85 -1.46 11.48
CA THR A 36 -5.85 -0.66 10.77
C THR A 36 -4.59 -0.50 11.61
N ASP A 37 -4.72 -0.07 12.87
CA ASP A 37 -3.58 0.08 13.79
C ASP A 37 -2.81 -1.23 13.98
N PHE A 38 -3.52 -2.33 14.19
CA PHE A 38 -2.90 -3.63 14.35
C PHE A 38 -2.07 -3.99 13.12
N LEU A 39 -2.64 -3.87 11.92
CA LEU A 39 -1.94 -4.21 10.67
C LEU A 39 -0.79 -3.26 10.38
N VAL A 40 -0.91 -1.96 10.63
CA VAL A 40 0.19 -1.00 10.46
C VAL A 40 1.36 -1.33 11.38
N VAL A 41 1.11 -1.66 12.64
CA VAL A 41 2.16 -2.10 13.58
C VAL A 41 2.80 -3.40 13.11
N ARG A 42 2.00 -4.40 12.69
CA ARG A 42 2.53 -5.66 12.15
C ARG A 42 3.34 -5.44 10.89
N PHE A 43 2.93 -4.53 10.01
CA PHE A 43 3.66 -4.16 8.81
C PHE A 43 5.02 -3.57 9.15
N ALA A 44 5.07 -2.61 10.08
CA ALA A 44 6.30 -2.00 10.56
C ALA A 44 7.29 -3.04 11.11
N LEU A 45 6.80 -4.04 11.85
CA LEU A 45 7.64 -5.07 12.48
C LEU A 45 8.10 -6.18 11.52
N THR A 46 7.34 -6.49 10.47
CA THR A 46 7.55 -7.72 9.67
C THR A 46 7.90 -7.47 8.20
N ALA A 47 7.34 -6.43 7.59
CA ALA A 47 7.37 -6.24 6.14
C ALA A 47 8.06 -4.93 5.74
N LYS A 48 7.91 -3.85 6.50
CA LYS A 48 8.43 -2.50 6.18
C LYS A 48 9.94 -2.47 5.88
N LYS A 49 10.74 -3.32 6.56
CA LYS A 49 12.18 -3.41 6.31
C LYS A 49 12.56 -3.96 4.92
N ARG A 50 11.66 -4.73 4.31
CA ARG A 50 11.82 -5.32 2.97
C ARG A 50 11.35 -4.39 1.86
N VAL A 51 10.57 -3.37 2.18
CA VAL A 51 10.16 -2.30 1.26
C VAL A 51 11.29 -1.30 1.09
N GLN A 52 11.50 -0.84 -0.13
CA GLN A 52 12.51 0.17 -0.44
C GLN A 52 12.34 1.41 0.44
N PRO A 53 13.41 2.00 1.01
CA PRO A 53 13.30 3.13 1.93
C PRO A 53 12.44 4.27 1.40
N SER A 54 12.59 4.61 0.11
CA SER A 54 11.83 5.64 -0.60
C SER A 54 10.35 5.30 -0.80
N SER A 55 9.96 4.04 -0.65
CA SER A 55 8.61 3.52 -0.92
C SER A 55 7.83 3.23 0.36
N ARG A 56 8.51 3.14 1.52
CA ARG A 56 7.92 2.73 2.81
C ARG A 56 6.68 3.51 3.20
N GLU A 57 6.72 4.83 3.07
CA GLU A 57 5.59 5.67 3.45
C GLU A 57 4.41 5.50 2.50
N THR A 58 4.67 5.48 1.18
CA THR A 58 3.65 5.23 0.16
C THR A 58 2.93 3.90 0.39
N ILE A 59 3.68 2.83 0.65
CA ILE A 59 3.10 1.50 0.89
C ILE A 59 2.37 1.43 2.24
N GLN A 60 2.86 2.12 3.27
CA GLN A 60 2.16 2.19 4.55
C GLN A 60 0.82 2.97 4.41
N ARG A 61 0.81 4.10 3.70
CA ARG A 61 -0.41 4.87 3.42
C ARG A 61 -1.41 4.08 2.57
N PHE A 62 -0.93 3.35 1.55
CA PHE A 62 -1.78 2.48 0.76
C PHE A 62 -2.35 1.30 1.58
N LEU A 63 -1.55 0.74 2.50
CA LEU A 63 -2.03 -0.27 3.44
C LEU A 63 -3.16 0.26 4.32
N ILE A 64 -3.04 1.49 4.84
CA ILE A 64 -4.09 2.13 5.65
C ILE A 64 -5.40 2.21 4.87
N GLU A 65 -5.36 2.72 3.63
CA GLU A 65 -6.53 2.83 2.76
C GLU A 65 -7.15 1.45 2.44
N ILE A 66 -6.34 0.40 2.26
CA ILE A 66 -6.84 -0.97 2.12
C ILE A 66 -7.54 -1.43 3.40
N CYS A 67 -6.94 -1.20 4.57
CA CYS A 67 -7.46 -1.68 5.85
C CYS A 67 -8.85 -1.13 6.15
N ASP A 68 -9.10 0.13 5.85
CA ASP A 68 -10.40 0.78 6.07
C ASP A 68 -11.50 0.14 5.21
N ALA A 69 -11.15 -0.41 4.04
CA ALA A 69 -12.08 -1.10 3.13
C ALA A 69 -12.21 -2.62 3.37
N LEU A 70 -11.29 -3.24 4.12
CA LEU A 70 -11.26 -4.71 4.31
C LEU A 70 -12.51 -5.26 5.01
N GLN A 71 -13.04 -4.54 6.00
CA GLN A 71 -14.21 -4.99 6.76
C GLN A 71 -15.48 -4.96 5.93
N VAL A 72 -15.69 -3.88 5.18
CA VAL A 72 -16.89 -3.66 4.37
C VAL A 72 -17.01 -4.70 3.26
N ASN A 73 -15.89 -5.09 2.64
CA ASN A 73 -15.86 -5.99 1.48
C ASN A 73 -15.40 -7.42 1.85
N ASP A 74 -15.42 -7.79 3.13
CA ASP A 74 -15.09 -9.12 3.65
C ASP A 74 -13.77 -9.72 3.10
N GLY A 75 -12.76 -8.86 2.89
CA GLY A 75 -11.44 -9.23 2.37
C GLY A 75 -11.36 -9.55 0.88
N ASP A 76 -12.29 -9.08 0.06
CA ASP A 76 -12.22 -9.19 -1.41
C ASP A 76 -11.39 -8.05 -2.03
N LEU A 77 -10.15 -8.34 -2.44
CA LEU A 77 -9.30 -7.30 -3.05
C LEU A 77 -9.75 -6.91 -4.46
N ASN A 78 -10.50 -7.75 -5.17
CA ASN A 78 -11.02 -7.42 -6.51
C ASN A 78 -12.13 -6.35 -6.43
N GLU A 79 -12.84 -6.26 -5.31
CA GLU A 79 -13.82 -5.19 -5.06
C GLU A 79 -13.18 -3.95 -4.44
N ILE A 80 -12.22 -4.14 -3.53
CA ILE A 80 -11.58 -3.03 -2.79
C ILE A 80 -10.70 -2.19 -3.72
N ILE A 81 -9.79 -2.82 -4.45
CA ILE A 81 -8.69 -2.13 -5.11
C ILE A 81 -9.16 -1.20 -6.24
N PRO A 82 -10.09 -1.59 -7.14
CA PRO A 82 -10.59 -0.66 -8.16
C PRO A 82 -11.20 0.61 -7.57
N ASN A 83 -12.00 0.48 -6.50
CA ASN A 83 -12.64 1.61 -5.84
C ASN A 83 -11.62 2.53 -5.15
N LEU A 84 -10.61 1.94 -4.49
CA LEU A 84 -9.52 2.71 -3.89
C LEU A 84 -8.68 3.45 -4.94
N LEU A 85 -8.36 2.83 -6.08
CA LEU A 85 -7.61 3.51 -7.13
C LEU A 85 -8.35 4.75 -7.66
N ILE A 86 -9.67 4.65 -7.83
CA ILE A 86 -10.53 5.77 -8.22
C ILE A 86 -10.50 6.88 -7.17
N SER A 87 -10.69 6.54 -5.89
CA SER A 87 -10.72 7.52 -4.81
C SER A 87 -9.35 8.19 -4.58
N LEU A 88 -8.25 7.46 -4.80
CA LEU A 88 -6.89 7.96 -4.66
C LEU A 88 -6.47 8.85 -5.83
N ASN A 89 -7.03 8.65 -7.03
CA ASN A 89 -6.60 9.37 -8.24
C ASN A 89 -6.65 10.90 -8.16
N ALA A 90 -7.53 11.44 -7.33
CA ALA A 90 -7.63 12.88 -7.05
C ALA A 90 -6.72 13.34 -5.91
N ARG A 91 -6.26 12.42 -5.04
CA ARG A 91 -5.54 12.70 -3.78
C ARG A 91 -4.03 12.48 -3.88
N VAL A 92 -3.55 11.82 -4.93
CA VAL A 92 -2.13 11.48 -5.10
C VAL A 92 -1.62 11.81 -6.51
N PRO A 93 -0.33 12.17 -6.67
CA PRO A 93 0.29 12.33 -7.97
C PRO A 93 0.51 10.97 -8.65
N TRP A 94 0.71 10.96 -9.97
CA TRP A 94 0.83 9.71 -10.74
C TRP A 94 2.04 8.85 -10.32
N GLN A 95 3.09 9.46 -9.76
CA GLN A 95 4.27 8.78 -9.20
C GLN A 95 3.94 7.80 -8.06
N PHE A 96 2.74 7.89 -7.49
CA PHE A 96 2.22 6.92 -6.52
C PHE A 96 2.09 5.51 -7.11
N TYR A 97 1.61 5.40 -8.35
CA TYR A 97 1.28 4.13 -8.98
C TYR A 97 2.46 3.21 -9.30
N PRO A 98 3.61 3.68 -9.85
CA PRO A 98 4.77 2.80 -10.03
C PRO A 98 5.26 2.24 -8.69
N VAL A 99 5.25 3.04 -7.62
CA VAL A 99 5.65 2.59 -6.27
C VAL A 99 4.76 1.47 -5.76
N ILE A 100 3.44 1.56 -5.97
CA ILE A 100 2.54 0.46 -5.61
C ILE A 100 2.86 -0.79 -6.41
N LEU A 101 3.01 -0.69 -7.73
CA LEU A 101 3.24 -1.86 -8.58
C LEU A 101 4.53 -2.60 -8.21
N GLU A 102 5.59 -1.87 -7.88
CA GLU A 102 6.87 -2.44 -7.47
C GLU A 102 6.77 -3.27 -6.17
N GLU A 103 5.92 -2.84 -5.23
CA GLU A 103 5.85 -3.43 -3.89
C GLU A 103 4.57 -4.28 -3.67
N TRP A 104 3.74 -4.44 -4.70
CA TRP A 104 2.41 -5.05 -4.59
C TRP A 104 2.47 -6.50 -4.10
N ASP A 105 3.37 -7.31 -4.65
CA ASP A 105 3.50 -8.72 -4.28
C ASP A 105 3.85 -8.88 -2.79
N LEU A 106 4.70 -8.00 -2.26
CA LEU A 106 5.07 -7.96 -0.85
C LEU A 106 3.87 -7.56 0.01
N LEU A 107 3.14 -6.53 -0.38
CA LEU A 107 1.97 -6.02 0.35
C LEU A 107 0.84 -7.06 0.38
N GLN A 108 0.51 -7.67 -0.75
CA GLN A 108 -0.51 -8.71 -0.84
C GLN A 108 -0.11 -9.96 -0.04
N SER A 109 1.15 -10.38 -0.11
CA SER A 109 1.67 -11.48 0.71
C SER A 109 1.60 -11.17 2.22
N PHE A 110 1.88 -9.93 2.60
CA PHE A 110 1.73 -9.46 3.98
C PHE A 110 0.27 -9.56 4.44
N LEU A 111 -0.69 -9.04 3.66
CA LEU A 111 -2.11 -9.09 3.98
C LEU A 111 -2.62 -10.54 4.11
N LYS A 112 -2.28 -11.42 3.17
CA LYS A 112 -2.64 -12.85 3.22
C LYS A 112 -2.17 -13.54 4.49
N LYS A 113 -0.99 -13.18 4.98
CA LYS A 113 -0.37 -13.79 6.15
C LYS A 113 -0.89 -13.21 7.46
N GLU A 114 -0.99 -11.88 7.55
CA GLU A 114 -1.20 -11.19 8.83
C GLU A 114 -2.68 -10.89 9.10
N LEU A 115 -3.52 -10.70 8.07
CA LEU A 115 -4.96 -10.48 8.25
C LEU A 115 -5.66 -11.64 8.99
N PRO A 116 -5.39 -12.92 8.69
CA PRO A 116 -6.00 -14.03 9.41
C PRO A 116 -5.51 -14.18 10.86
N ALA A 117 -4.44 -13.48 11.25
CA ALA A 117 -3.86 -13.51 12.59
C ALA A 117 -4.38 -12.37 13.47
N VAL A 118 -5.15 -11.43 12.91
CA VAL A 118 -5.78 -10.36 13.69
C VAL A 118 -6.87 -10.97 14.59
N PRO A 119 -6.85 -10.71 15.90
CA PRO A 119 -7.83 -11.27 16.84
C PRO A 119 -9.17 -10.51 16.76
N LEU A 120 -9.90 -10.63 15.65
CA LEU A 120 -11.23 -10.03 15.44
C LEU A 120 -12.36 -10.96 15.90
N LYS A 121 -13.57 -10.40 16.13
CA LYS A 121 -14.77 -11.18 16.48
C LYS A 121 -15.14 -12.11 15.33
N LYS A 122 -15.19 -11.55 14.12
CA LYS A 122 -15.29 -12.27 12.86
C LYS A 122 -13.91 -12.29 12.21
N ARG A 123 -13.36 -13.48 12.01
CA ARG A 123 -12.05 -13.63 11.37
C ARG A 123 -12.13 -13.19 9.91
N LEU A 124 -11.30 -12.23 9.53
CA LEU A 124 -11.12 -11.80 8.15
C LEU A 124 -9.96 -12.55 7.48
N ARG A 125 -10.05 -12.74 6.17
CA ARG A 125 -9.02 -13.32 5.31
C ARG A 125 -9.13 -12.68 3.93
N ILE A 126 -8.03 -12.68 3.18
CA ILE A 126 -8.10 -12.35 1.76
C ILE A 126 -8.83 -13.48 1.04
N LYS A 127 -10.02 -13.18 0.52
CA LYS A 127 -10.86 -14.15 -0.21
C LYS A 127 -10.49 -14.24 -1.67
N GLN A 128 -10.29 -13.08 -2.28
CA GLN A 128 -9.83 -12.95 -3.65
C GLN A 128 -8.61 -12.05 -3.68
N GLU A 129 -7.63 -12.51 -4.44
CA GLU A 129 -6.40 -11.80 -4.72
C GLU A 129 -6.55 -11.03 -6.03
N ILE A 130 -5.75 -9.96 -6.17
CA ILE A 130 -5.59 -9.26 -7.43
C ILE A 130 -4.15 -9.45 -7.90
N SER A 131 -3.99 -10.01 -9.10
CA SER A 131 -2.66 -10.21 -9.68
C SER A 131 -2.00 -8.86 -9.97
N THR A 132 -0.67 -8.82 -9.94
CA THR A 132 0.11 -7.62 -10.33
C THR A 132 -0.24 -7.17 -11.74
N GLN A 133 -0.54 -8.12 -12.63
CA GLN A 133 -0.98 -7.82 -13.99
C GLN A 133 -2.36 -7.14 -14.02
N LYS A 134 -3.33 -7.64 -13.26
CA LYS A 134 -4.66 -7.02 -13.17
C LYS A 134 -4.60 -5.64 -12.52
N LEU A 135 -3.77 -5.46 -11.50
CA LEU A 135 -3.54 -4.15 -10.87
C LEU A 135 -2.95 -3.16 -11.87
N LYS A 136 -1.99 -3.61 -12.69
CA LYS A 136 -1.40 -2.81 -13.76
C LYS A 136 -2.43 -2.40 -14.80
N ASP A 137 -3.30 -3.33 -15.24
CA ASP A 137 -4.40 -3.02 -16.16
C ASP A 137 -5.32 -1.91 -15.59
N LEU A 138 -5.70 -2.02 -14.31
CA LEU A 138 -6.55 -1.02 -13.64
C LEU A 138 -5.88 0.35 -13.56
N ILE A 139 -4.59 0.39 -13.22
CA ILE A 139 -3.82 1.64 -13.14
C ILE A 139 -3.68 2.27 -14.53
N ALA A 140 -3.41 1.47 -15.57
CA ALA A 140 -3.32 1.96 -16.94
C ALA A 140 -4.65 2.59 -17.40
N GLU A 141 -5.76 1.91 -17.15
CA GLU A 141 -7.10 2.41 -17.48
C GLU A 141 -7.42 3.71 -16.72
N LEU A 142 -7.08 3.77 -15.43
CA LEU A 142 -7.26 4.95 -14.59
C LEU A 142 -6.45 6.16 -15.10
N LEU A 143 -5.19 5.94 -15.45
CA LEU A 143 -4.32 6.99 -16.00
C LEU A 143 -4.81 7.47 -17.36
N ALA A 144 -5.25 6.56 -18.24
CA ALA A 144 -5.83 6.92 -19.54
C ALA A 144 -7.11 7.75 -19.38
N LYS A 145 -7.99 7.40 -18.43
CA LYS A 145 -9.16 8.21 -18.06
C LYS A 145 -8.76 9.59 -17.57
N LYS A 146 -7.75 9.69 -16.70
CA LYS A 146 -7.23 10.97 -16.19
C LYS A 146 -6.73 11.86 -17.33
N ILE A 147 -5.88 11.33 -18.20
CA ILE A 147 -5.34 12.07 -19.36
C ILE A 147 -6.46 12.52 -20.30
N THR A 148 -7.46 11.67 -20.54
CA THR A 148 -8.61 12.00 -21.38
C THR A 148 -9.45 13.10 -20.77
N ALA A 149 -9.75 13.03 -19.48
CA ALA A 149 -10.52 14.05 -18.76
C ALA A 149 -9.81 15.41 -18.81
N ILE A 150 -8.48 15.40 -18.61
CA ILE A 150 -7.63 16.58 -18.73
C ILE A 150 -7.64 17.15 -20.16
N THR A 151 -7.55 16.29 -21.19
CA THR A 151 -7.58 16.70 -22.61
C THR A 151 -8.85 17.49 -22.95
N PHE A 152 -9.97 17.17 -22.30
CA PHE A 152 -11.26 17.81 -22.53
C PHE A 152 -11.69 18.78 -21.42
N ILE A 153 -10.78 19.20 -20.52
CA ILE A 153 -11.13 20.04 -19.37
C ILE A 153 -11.86 21.34 -19.76
N ASN A 154 -11.51 21.90 -20.92
CA ASN A 154 -12.11 23.13 -21.48
C ASN A 154 -13.17 22.86 -22.56
N GLN A 155 -13.63 21.61 -22.72
CA GLN A 155 -14.58 21.20 -23.77
C GLN A 155 -15.71 20.32 -23.18
N PRO A 156 -16.64 20.91 -22.39
CA PRO A 156 -17.65 20.14 -21.66
C PRO A 156 -18.67 19.42 -22.57
N GLU A 157 -18.97 19.99 -23.75
CA GLU A 157 -20.00 19.49 -24.68
C GLU A 157 -19.51 18.39 -25.65
N ILE A 158 -18.32 17.83 -25.42
CA ILE A 158 -17.80 16.77 -26.28
C ILE A 158 -18.63 15.51 -26.14
N ALA A 159 -19.11 15.01 -27.29
CA ALA A 159 -19.86 13.78 -27.41
C ALA A 159 -19.10 12.57 -26.82
N GLN A 160 -19.82 11.66 -26.16
CA GLN A 160 -19.24 10.53 -25.44
C GLN A 160 -18.41 9.62 -26.35
N ASN A 161 -18.84 9.38 -27.59
CA ASN A 161 -18.09 8.58 -28.56
C ASN A 161 -16.68 9.13 -28.84
N LYS A 162 -16.50 10.46 -28.87
CA LYS A 162 -15.18 11.08 -29.01
C LYS A 162 -14.34 10.90 -27.75
N LYS A 163 -14.95 10.99 -26.56
CA LYS A 163 -14.26 10.71 -25.27
C LYS A 163 -13.76 9.27 -25.22
N ASP A 164 -14.60 8.32 -25.62
CA ASP A 164 -14.25 6.89 -25.64
C ASP A 164 -13.12 6.61 -26.65
N GLN A 165 -13.16 7.23 -27.83
CA GLN A 165 -12.10 7.12 -28.84
C GLN A 165 -10.76 7.65 -28.30
N VAL A 166 -10.76 8.85 -27.70
CA VAL A 166 -9.54 9.41 -27.11
C VAL A 166 -9.06 8.58 -25.93
N MET A 167 -9.94 8.09 -25.06
CA MET A 167 -9.56 7.19 -23.97
C MET A 167 -8.86 5.93 -24.50
N SER A 168 -9.41 5.30 -25.54
CA SER A 168 -8.80 4.14 -26.18
C SER A 168 -7.41 4.46 -26.75
N MET A 169 -7.28 5.61 -27.43
CA MET A 169 -5.98 6.08 -27.93
C MET A 169 -4.98 6.37 -26.81
N MET A 170 -5.40 6.98 -25.72
CA MET A 170 -4.54 7.28 -24.57
C MET A 170 -4.09 5.98 -23.89
N LEU A 171 -4.99 5.01 -23.73
CA LEU A 171 -4.68 3.70 -23.18
C LEU A 171 -3.63 2.99 -24.04
N THR A 172 -3.84 2.86 -25.35
CA THR A 172 -2.86 2.21 -26.24
C THR A 172 -1.53 2.96 -26.32
N THR A 173 -1.54 4.28 -26.12
CA THR A 173 -0.33 5.10 -26.08
C THR A 173 0.53 4.75 -24.86
N ILE A 174 -0.08 4.67 -23.67
CA ILE A 174 0.64 4.48 -22.39
C ILE A 174 0.76 3.02 -21.97
N TYR A 175 0.06 2.10 -22.63
CA TYR A 175 -0.05 0.70 -22.21
C TYR A 175 0.05 -0.25 -23.40
N HIS A 176 1.16 -0.99 -23.46
CA HIS A 176 1.39 -2.04 -24.46
C HIS A 176 2.29 -3.13 -23.88
N ASP A 177 2.23 -4.33 -24.47
CA ASP A 177 3.00 -5.51 -24.02
C ASP A 177 2.85 -5.80 -22.52
N GLN A 178 1.65 -5.54 -21.98
CA GLN A 178 1.36 -5.68 -20.57
C GLN A 178 2.25 -4.81 -19.66
N THR A 179 2.74 -3.68 -20.14
CA THR A 179 3.59 -2.75 -19.41
C THR A 179 3.11 -1.31 -19.56
N ILE A 180 3.25 -0.52 -18.49
CA ILE A 180 2.93 0.91 -18.50
C ILE A 180 4.19 1.68 -18.90
N GLU A 181 4.05 2.50 -19.93
CA GLU A 181 5.08 3.41 -20.41
C GLU A 181 5.14 4.68 -19.54
N TRP A 182 5.82 4.58 -18.40
CA TRP A 182 5.93 5.70 -17.45
C TRP A 182 6.52 6.97 -18.06
N ALA A 183 7.42 6.84 -19.05
CA ALA A 183 7.93 7.99 -19.78
C ALA A 183 6.82 8.75 -20.54
N LYS A 184 5.90 8.02 -21.19
CA LYS A 184 4.75 8.62 -21.88
C LYS A 184 3.72 9.18 -20.91
N VAL A 185 3.45 8.47 -19.80
CA VAL A 185 2.58 8.98 -18.73
C VAL A 185 3.11 10.32 -18.21
N ARG A 186 4.41 10.39 -17.93
CA ARG A 186 5.08 11.63 -17.50
C ARG A 186 4.91 12.74 -18.53
N LEU A 187 5.16 12.48 -19.81
CA LEU A 187 5.02 13.49 -20.87
C LEU A 187 3.59 14.03 -20.98
N LEU A 188 2.59 13.16 -20.90
CA LEU A 188 1.18 13.53 -21.05
C LEU A 188 0.63 14.27 -19.83
N LEU A 189 1.13 13.96 -18.63
CA LEU A 189 0.71 14.60 -17.38
C LEU A 189 1.60 15.77 -16.95
N ALA A 190 2.79 15.95 -17.51
CA ALA A 190 3.73 17.01 -17.14
C ALA A 190 3.14 18.44 -17.21
N PRO A 191 2.28 18.80 -18.18
CA PRO A 191 1.68 20.13 -18.22
C PRO A 191 0.67 20.40 -17.09
N PHE A 192 0.28 19.36 -16.34
CA PHE A 192 -0.79 19.41 -15.35
C PHE A 192 -0.22 19.09 -13.97
N ASP A 193 0.07 20.15 -13.23
CA ASP A 193 0.61 20.01 -11.89
C ASP A 193 -0.41 19.39 -10.94
N PHE A 194 0.04 18.40 -10.16
CA PHE A 194 -0.74 17.93 -9.03
C PHE A 194 -0.70 18.98 -7.92
N GLU A 195 -1.86 19.49 -7.54
CA GLU A 195 -2.05 20.42 -6.44
C GLU A 195 -2.26 19.68 -5.12
N ILE A 196 -1.45 20.02 -4.11
CA ILE A 196 -1.57 19.44 -2.78
C ILE A 196 -2.60 20.26 -2.01
N ALA A 197 -3.65 19.59 -1.54
CA ALA A 197 -4.75 20.25 -0.85
C ALA A 197 -4.26 20.95 0.45
N PRO A 198 -4.63 22.23 0.68
CA PRO A 198 -4.08 23.04 1.76
C PRO A 198 -4.49 22.58 3.17
N GLU A 199 -5.61 21.87 3.29
CA GLU A 199 -6.18 21.35 4.53
C GLU A 199 -5.46 20.12 5.09
N LEU A 200 -4.57 19.49 4.29
CA LEU A 200 -3.80 18.33 4.73
C LEU A 200 -2.79 18.70 5.82
N ASP A 201 -2.46 17.73 6.68
CA ASP A 201 -1.39 17.89 7.66
C ASP A 201 -0.01 18.01 6.98
N GLU A 202 0.96 18.60 7.69
CA GLU A 202 2.28 18.86 7.10
C GLU A 202 3.06 17.59 6.77
N GLU A 203 2.92 16.50 7.52
CA GLU A 203 3.59 15.23 7.22
C GLU A 203 3.07 14.66 5.89
N THR A 204 1.76 14.69 5.66
CA THR A 204 1.15 14.30 4.38
C THR A 204 1.59 15.21 3.24
N LYS A 205 1.68 16.53 3.45
CA LYS A 205 2.17 17.47 2.44
C LYS A 205 3.63 17.19 2.08
N GLU A 206 4.50 16.97 3.06
CA GLU A 206 5.91 16.65 2.83
C GLU A 206 6.08 15.36 2.03
N TRP A 207 5.35 14.30 2.38
CA TRP A 207 5.35 13.06 1.63
C TRP A 207 4.90 13.26 0.18
N LEU A 208 3.81 14.01 -0.06
CA LEU A 208 3.32 14.29 -1.41
C LEU A 208 4.33 15.11 -2.22
N ARG A 209 5.00 16.10 -1.62
CA ARG A 209 6.09 16.85 -2.28
C ARG A 209 7.25 15.95 -2.64
N ALA A 210 7.69 15.09 -1.72
CA ALA A 210 8.76 14.12 -1.96
C ALA A 210 8.39 13.11 -3.06
N LEU A 211 7.11 12.70 -3.12
CA LEU A 211 6.61 11.80 -4.14
C LEU A 211 6.54 12.45 -5.54
N LYS A 212 6.15 13.73 -5.62
CA LYS A 212 6.18 14.51 -6.89
C LYS A 212 7.59 14.67 -7.45
N ALA A 213 8.61 14.70 -6.58
CA ALA A 213 10.00 14.91 -6.98
C ALA A 213 10.70 13.67 -7.56
N LYS A 214 10.04 12.50 -7.54
CA LYS A 214 10.48 11.27 -8.21
C LYS A 214 10.16 11.31 -9.70
#